data_AF-A0A2V9H725-F1
#
_entry.id   AF-A0A2V9H725-F1
#
_cell.length_a   1.000
_cell.length_b   1.000
_cell.length_c   1.000
_cell.angle_alpha   90.00
_cell.angle_beta   90.00
_cell.angle_gamma   90.00
#
_symmetry.space_group_name_H-M   'P 1'
#
loop_
_entity.id
_entity.type
_entity.pdbx_description
1 polymer ?
#
loop_
_entity_poly.entity_id
_entity_poly.type
_entity_poly.pdbx_seq_one_letter_code
_entity_poly.pdbx_strand_id
1 'polypeptide(L)'
;MGSKLLELELRRTELLTKFEPTYRPVQEVEEQIAQTREAIATAEKTPLRDEVTDRDPTYEALRSELAKSKTELAATEARAAAMSALVRTYRTESQQLDHKEVLHEAILRAAKTDEENYMLYLHKQEEARISDALDQQRFSNVVVAEPATVPFAPQGRWLLVVLLGGLIASLASVMLALVVDRWDPSFRTPDEVESFLGTPVIAAFPKNGR
;
A
#
# COMPACT_ATOMS: atom_id res chain seq x y z
N MET A 1 -76.28 7.47 39.71
CA MET A 1 -76.97 8.69 39.24
C MET A 1 -78.24 8.38 38.44
N GLY A 2 -78.28 7.33 37.61
CA GLY A 2 -79.50 6.97 36.85
C GLY A 2 -80.74 6.60 37.68
N SER A 3 -80.58 6.02 38.87
CA SER A 3 -81.72 5.67 39.76
C SER A 3 -82.54 6.88 40.23
N LYS A 4 -81.86 8.00 40.52
CA LYS A 4 -82.49 9.24 41.00
C LYS A 4 -83.26 9.98 39.89
N LEU A 5 -82.81 9.86 38.64
CA LEU A 5 -83.50 10.43 37.48
C LEU A 5 -84.83 9.69 37.21
N LEU A 6 -84.80 8.35 37.27
CA LEU A 6 -85.99 7.52 37.07
C LEU A 6 -87.08 7.80 38.12
N GLU A 7 -86.68 8.01 39.38
CA GLU A 7 -87.58 8.36 40.48
C GLU A 7 -88.30 9.70 40.25
N LEU A 8 -87.57 10.71 39.75
CA LEU A 8 -88.14 12.03 39.45
C LEU A 8 -89.08 11.99 38.23
N GLU A 9 -88.78 11.20 37.20
CA GLU A 9 -89.64 11.02 36.02
C GLU A 9 -90.95 10.31 36.37
N LEU A 10 -90.90 9.30 37.24
CA LEU A 10 -92.08 8.65 37.79
C LEU A 10 -92.91 9.65 38.60
N ARG A 11 -92.27 10.47 39.43
CA ARG A 11 -92.95 11.49 40.24
C ARG A 11 -93.63 12.57 39.40
N ARG A 12 -93.03 12.98 38.28
CA ARG A 12 -93.64 13.89 37.29
C ARG A 12 -94.90 13.26 36.69
N THR A 13 -94.84 11.98 36.33
CA THR A 13 -95.96 11.25 35.72
C THR A 13 -97.14 11.14 36.71
N GLU A 14 -96.87 10.87 37.98
CA GLU A 14 -97.90 10.88 39.03
C GLU A 14 -98.54 12.26 39.21
N LEU A 15 -97.74 13.34 39.22
CA LEU A 15 -98.26 14.70 39.41
C LEU A 15 -99.10 15.17 38.21
N LEU A 16 -98.74 14.79 36.98
CA LEU A 16 -99.49 15.12 35.77
C LEU A 16 -100.84 14.39 35.64
N THR A 17 -101.08 13.32 36.41
CA THR A 17 -102.42 12.70 36.46
C THR A 17 -103.43 13.48 37.30
N LYS A 18 -102.96 14.36 38.19
CA LYS A 18 -103.81 15.07 39.16
C LYS A 18 -103.75 16.59 39.03
N PHE A 19 -102.71 17.13 38.40
CA PHE A 19 -102.47 18.57 38.30
C PHE A 19 -102.09 18.94 36.86
N GLU A 20 -102.46 20.16 36.48
CA GLU A 20 -102.10 20.71 35.17
C GLU A 20 -100.60 21.00 35.08
N PRO A 21 -100.00 20.97 33.86
CA PRO A 21 -98.57 21.21 33.66
C PRO A 21 -98.07 22.57 34.18
N THR A 22 -98.96 23.54 34.34
CA THR A 22 -98.68 24.88 34.86
C THR A 22 -98.63 24.97 36.38
N TYR A 23 -98.91 23.88 37.10
CA TYR A 23 -98.91 23.87 38.56
C TYR A 23 -97.48 23.78 39.11
N ARG A 24 -97.18 24.62 40.10
CA ARG A 24 -95.83 24.84 40.65
C ARG A 24 -95.04 23.57 41.02
N PRO A 25 -95.64 22.54 41.66
CA PRO A 25 -94.92 21.30 41.99
C PRO A 25 -94.50 20.48 40.77
N VAL A 26 -95.20 20.60 39.63
CA VAL A 26 -94.80 19.94 38.38
C VAL A 26 -93.57 20.63 37.78
N GLN A 27 -93.56 21.96 37.81
CA GLN A 27 -92.43 22.77 37.35
C GLN A 27 -91.17 22.52 38.19
N GLU A 28 -91.31 22.40 39.51
CA GLU A 28 -90.18 22.08 40.41
C GLU A 28 -89.58 20.71 40.09
N VAL A 29 -90.41 19.69 39.79
CA VAL A 29 -89.91 18.36 39.42
C VAL A 29 -89.29 18.38 38.02
N GLU A 30 -89.84 19.13 37.06
CA GLU A 30 -89.23 19.31 35.74
C GLU A 30 -87.86 20.00 35.81
N GLU A 31 -87.73 21.02 36.66
CA GLU A 31 -86.46 21.69 36.90
C GLU A 31 -85.43 20.74 37.52
N GLN A 32 -85.84 19.92 38.49
CA GLN A 32 -84.98 18.88 39.08
C GLN A 32 -84.56 17.80 38.08
N ILE A 33 -85.45 17.41 37.16
CA ILE A 33 -85.13 16.48 36.06
C ILE A 33 -84.11 17.12 35.11
N ALA A 34 -84.30 18.39 34.74
CA ALA A 34 -83.38 19.11 33.86
C ALA A 34 -81.98 19.22 34.47
N GLN A 35 -81.89 19.63 35.74
CA GLN A 35 -80.63 19.71 36.49
C GLN A 35 -79.95 18.33 36.62
N THR A 36 -80.72 17.27 36.90
CA THR A 36 -80.18 15.92 37.05
C THR A 36 -79.68 15.36 35.71
N ARG A 37 -80.39 15.61 34.61
CA ARG A 37 -79.95 15.23 33.26
C ARG A 37 -78.70 15.98 32.85
N GLU A 38 -78.61 17.28 33.16
CA GLU A 38 -77.42 18.08 32.89
C GLU A 38 -76.21 17.60 33.71
N ALA A 39 -76.41 17.25 34.98
CA ALA A 39 -75.36 16.68 35.82
C ALA A 39 -74.87 15.33 35.28
N ILE A 40 -75.77 14.46 34.80
CA ILE A 40 -75.40 13.18 34.17
C ILE A 40 -74.67 13.42 32.85
N ALA A 41 -75.17 14.31 31.99
CA ALA A 41 -74.50 14.65 30.73
C ALA A 41 -73.11 15.26 30.94
N THR A 42 -72.92 16.04 32.02
CA THR A 42 -71.64 16.61 32.40
C THR A 42 -70.69 15.54 32.95
N ALA A 43 -71.21 14.59 33.72
CA ALA A 43 -70.45 13.43 34.21
C ALA A 43 -70.06 12.45 33.09
N GLU A 44 -70.90 12.27 32.06
CA GLU A 44 -70.58 11.45 30.89
C GLU A 44 -69.58 12.14 29.95
N LYS A 45 -69.67 13.48 29.80
CA LYS A 45 -68.70 14.28 29.03
C LYS A 45 -67.37 14.46 29.74
N THR A 46 -67.33 14.25 31.05
CA THR A 46 -66.12 14.24 31.86
C THR A 46 -65.84 12.79 32.23
N PRO A 47 -65.37 11.94 31.30
CA PRO A 47 -64.90 10.62 31.71
C PRO A 47 -63.87 10.85 32.81
N LEU A 48 -64.08 10.20 33.96
CA LEU A 48 -63.06 10.01 34.98
C LEU A 48 -61.93 9.28 34.27
N ARG A 49 -61.04 10.07 33.69
CA ARG A 49 -59.81 9.61 33.11
C ARG A 49 -58.97 9.32 34.33
N ASP A 50 -59.01 8.06 34.77
CA ASP A 50 -57.95 7.49 35.57
C ASP A 50 -56.68 7.68 34.74
N GLU A 51 -56.05 8.84 34.88
CA GLU A 51 -54.66 9.01 34.52
C GLU A 51 -53.90 8.17 35.53
N VAL A 52 -53.84 6.88 35.20
CA VAL A 52 -52.87 5.94 35.71
C VAL A 52 -51.51 6.60 35.49
N THR A 53 -51.07 7.35 36.50
CA THR A 53 -49.73 7.94 36.62
C THR A 53 -48.72 6.83 36.96
N ASP A 54 -49.06 5.59 36.64
CA ASP A 54 -48.23 4.43 36.87
C ASP A 54 -47.26 4.38 35.70
N ARG A 55 -46.03 4.79 35.98
CA ARG A 55 -44.93 4.73 35.01
C ARG A 55 -44.84 3.29 34.55
N ASP A 56 -45.04 3.04 33.26
CA ASP A 56 -44.99 1.69 32.69
C ASP A 56 -43.67 1.02 33.14
N PRO A 57 -43.73 0.00 34.03
CA PRO A 57 -42.53 -0.63 34.58
C PRO A 57 -41.67 -1.27 33.48
N THR A 58 -42.28 -1.61 32.35
CA THR A 58 -41.60 -2.12 31.16
C THR A 58 -40.71 -1.06 30.52
N TYR A 59 -41.16 0.20 30.49
CA TYR A 59 -40.41 1.31 29.91
C TYR A 59 -39.17 1.68 30.75
N GLU A 60 -39.32 1.75 32.08
CA GLU A 60 -38.18 2.00 32.98
C GLU A 60 -37.17 0.84 32.94
N ALA A 61 -37.63 -0.41 32.84
CA ALA A 61 -36.75 -1.57 32.65
C ALA A 61 -35.96 -1.50 31.33
N LEU A 62 -36.64 -1.17 30.21
CA LEU A 62 -35.98 -1.00 28.91
C LEU A 62 -34.95 0.15 28.94
N ARG A 63 -35.29 1.25 29.61
CA ARG A 63 -34.39 2.40 29.75
C ARG A 63 -33.14 2.03 30.57
N SER A 64 -33.31 1.26 31.64
CA SER A 64 -32.19 0.73 32.43
C SER A 64 -31.31 -0.20 31.61
N GLU A 65 -31.90 -1.13 30.85
CA GLU A 65 -31.15 -2.06 30.00
C GLU A 65 -30.40 -1.34 28.88
N LEU A 66 -31.01 -0.32 28.28
CA LEU A 66 -30.37 0.52 27.28
C LEU A 66 -29.21 1.34 27.87
N ALA A 67 -29.37 1.88 29.07
CA ALA A 67 -28.30 2.57 29.77
C ALA A 67 -27.13 1.61 30.06
N LYS A 68 -27.42 0.41 30.56
CA LYS A 68 -26.43 -0.65 30.80
C LYS A 68 -25.69 -1.04 29.52
N SER A 69 -26.44 -1.35 28.45
CA SER A 69 -25.86 -1.70 27.15
C SER A 69 -24.97 -0.59 26.58
N LYS A 70 -25.37 0.69 26.72
CA LYS A 70 -24.52 1.82 26.31
C LYS A 70 -23.23 1.90 27.12
N THR A 71 -23.28 1.65 28.43
CA THR A 71 -22.07 1.63 29.26
C THR A 71 -21.15 0.47 28.92
N GLU A 72 -21.70 -0.71 28.63
CA GLU A 72 -20.93 -1.88 28.19
C GLU A 72 -20.29 -1.66 26.82
N LEU A 73 -21.01 -1.04 25.88
CA LEU A 73 -20.47 -0.64 24.59
C LEU A 73 -19.30 0.34 24.76
N ALA A 74 -19.48 1.42 25.52
CA ALA A 74 -18.41 2.38 25.76
C ALA A 74 -17.19 1.75 26.44
N ALA A 75 -17.40 0.85 27.40
CA ALA A 75 -16.32 0.13 28.08
C ALA A 75 -15.57 -0.82 27.15
N THR A 76 -16.29 -1.54 26.29
CA THR A 76 -15.69 -2.47 25.31
C THR A 76 -14.94 -1.73 24.20
N GLU A 77 -15.48 -0.61 23.71
CA GLU A 77 -14.79 0.28 22.76
C GLU A 77 -13.50 0.86 23.37
N ALA A 78 -13.55 1.32 24.62
CA ALA A 78 -12.36 1.82 25.32
C ALA A 78 -11.29 0.71 25.48
N ARG A 79 -11.69 -0.52 25.82
CA ARG A 79 -10.77 -1.67 25.88
C ARG A 79 -10.19 -2.00 24.51
N ALA A 80 -11.00 -1.99 23.46
CA ALA A 80 -10.53 -2.24 22.10
C ALA A 80 -9.52 -1.18 21.65
N ALA A 81 -9.80 0.10 21.95
CA ALA A 81 -8.89 1.20 21.66
C ALA A 81 -7.55 1.04 22.41
N ALA A 82 -7.59 0.76 23.71
CA ALA A 82 -6.39 0.53 24.53
C ALA A 82 -5.57 -0.67 24.02
N MET A 83 -6.23 -1.79 23.71
CA MET A 83 -5.58 -2.97 23.16
C MET A 83 -4.94 -2.69 21.80
N SER A 84 -5.63 -1.96 20.92
CA SER A 84 -5.09 -1.57 19.61
C SER A 84 -3.85 -0.67 19.73
N ALA A 85 -3.80 0.21 20.75
CA ALA A 85 -2.63 1.02 21.04
C ALA A 85 -1.47 0.14 21.51
N LEU A 86 -1.74 -0.79 22.43
CA LEU A 86 -0.76 -1.73 22.95
C LEU A 86 -0.15 -2.62 21.84
N VAL A 87 -0.99 -3.15 20.96
CA VAL A 87 -0.55 -3.94 19.79
C VAL A 87 0.35 -3.11 18.86
N ARG A 88 0.03 -1.83 18.63
CA ARG A 88 0.88 -0.93 17.83
C ARG A 88 2.23 -0.68 18.47
N THR A 89 2.27 -0.47 19.79
CA THR A 89 3.51 -0.32 20.55
C THR A 89 4.37 -1.57 20.43
N TYR A 90 3.83 -2.75 20.74
CA TYR A 90 4.57 -4.01 20.64
C TYR A 90 5.06 -4.32 19.23
N ARG A 91 4.26 -3.99 18.21
CA ARG A 91 4.69 -4.15 16.81
C ARG A 91 5.87 -3.24 16.46
N THR A 92 5.87 -2.02 16.98
CA THR A 92 6.97 -1.06 16.77
C THR A 92 8.23 -1.53 17.51
N GLU A 93 8.09 -1.99 18.76
CA GLU A 93 9.19 -2.54 19.54
C GLU A 93 9.80 -3.79 18.88
N SER A 94 8.96 -4.70 18.38
CA SER A 94 9.40 -5.89 17.64
C SER A 94 10.20 -5.50 16.40
N GLN A 95 9.70 -4.56 15.60
CA GLN A 95 10.43 -4.08 14.40
C GLN A 95 11.78 -3.45 14.74
N GLN A 96 11.86 -2.71 15.86
CA GLN A 96 13.13 -2.16 16.34
C GLN A 96 14.08 -3.26 16.83
N LEU A 97 13.56 -4.30 17.47
CA LEU A 97 14.36 -5.43 17.93
C LEU A 97 14.92 -6.23 16.75
N ASP A 98 14.08 -6.53 15.75
CA ASP A 98 14.50 -7.21 14.52
C ASP A 98 15.65 -6.44 13.83
N HIS A 99 15.54 -5.11 13.75
CA HIS A 99 16.60 -4.29 13.19
C HIS A 99 17.90 -4.35 14.00
N LYS A 100 17.78 -4.31 15.34
CA LYS A 100 18.93 -4.43 16.24
C LYS A 100 19.59 -5.81 16.14
N GLU A 101 18.82 -6.87 15.95
CA GLU A 101 19.33 -8.24 15.78
C GLU A 101 20.16 -8.37 14.50
N VAL A 102 19.69 -7.83 13.38
CA VAL A 102 20.45 -7.78 12.12
C VAL A 102 21.77 -7.01 12.29
N LEU A 103 21.73 -5.86 12.96
CA LEU A 103 22.95 -5.09 13.25
C LEU A 103 23.90 -5.85 14.17
N HIS A 104 23.37 -6.54 15.18
CA HIS A 104 24.16 -7.33 16.11
C HIS A 104 24.87 -8.49 15.39
N GLU A 105 24.18 -9.24 14.55
CA GLU A 105 24.80 -10.30 13.73
C GLU A 105 25.85 -9.75 12.76
N ALA A 106 25.62 -8.56 12.18
CA ALA A 106 26.61 -7.92 11.33
C ALA A 106 27.89 -7.57 12.10
N ILE A 107 27.76 -7.01 13.31
CA ILE A 107 28.89 -6.66 14.18
C ILE A 107 29.63 -7.92 14.63
N LEU A 108 28.93 -8.99 15.03
CA LEU A 108 29.56 -10.25 15.42
C LEU A 108 30.34 -10.89 14.27
N ARG A 109 29.77 -10.86 13.05
CA ARG A 109 30.48 -11.33 11.86
C ARG A 109 31.73 -10.51 11.58
N ALA A 110 31.63 -9.18 11.64
CA ALA A 110 32.78 -8.29 11.44
C ALA A 110 33.88 -8.55 12.48
N ALA A 111 33.52 -8.63 13.77
CA ALA A 111 34.46 -8.94 14.84
C ALA A 111 35.16 -10.29 14.64
N LYS A 112 34.41 -11.32 14.24
CA LYS A 112 34.98 -12.64 13.94
C LYS A 112 35.94 -12.59 12.74
N THR A 113 35.58 -11.90 11.67
CA THR A 113 36.46 -11.71 10.51
C THR A 113 37.73 -10.95 10.87
N ASP A 114 37.63 -9.92 11.71
CA ASP A 114 38.79 -9.15 12.17
C ASP A 114 39.71 -10.01 13.06
N GLU A 115 39.15 -10.84 13.93
CA GLU A 115 39.90 -11.81 14.73
C GLU A 115 40.63 -12.83 13.84
N GLU A 116 39.94 -13.42 12.87
CA GLU A 116 40.53 -14.37 11.92
C GLU A 116 41.66 -13.73 11.09
N ASN A 117 41.46 -12.49 10.63
CA ASN A 117 42.47 -11.73 9.91
C ASN A 117 43.69 -11.43 10.79
N TYR A 118 43.47 -11.00 12.03
CA TYR A 118 44.54 -10.74 12.98
C TYR A 118 45.39 -11.99 13.23
N MET A 119 44.73 -13.14 13.46
CA MET A 119 45.42 -14.42 13.63
C MET A 119 46.19 -14.83 12.39
N LEU A 120 45.63 -14.65 11.19
CA LEU A 120 46.32 -14.92 9.94
C LEU A 120 47.60 -14.07 9.81
N TYR A 121 47.53 -12.77 10.12
CA TYR A 121 48.70 -11.89 10.07
C TYR A 121 49.77 -12.30 11.08
N LEU A 122 49.38 -12.67 12.30
CA LEU A 122 50.30 -13.22 13.30
C LEU A 122 51.02 -14.47 12.79
N HIS A 123 50.27 -15.42 12.22
CA HIS A 123 50.85 -16.63 11.65
C HIS A 123 51.81 -16.32 10.51
N LYS A 124 51.45 -15.41 9.60
CA LYS A 124 52.31 -15.00 8.48
C LYS A 124 53.58 -14.28 8.94
N GLN A 125 53.48 -13.45 9.97
CA GLN A 125 54.63 -12.80 10.57
C GLN A 125 55.61 -13.82 11.16
N GLU A 126 55.08 -14.82 11.87
CA GLU A 126 55.91 -15.87 12.46
C GLU A 126 56.52 -16.79 11.39
N GLU A 127 55.76 -17.13 10.35
CA GLU A 127 56.25 -17.88 9.19
C GLU A 127 57.39 -17.14 8.48
N ALA A 128 57.25 -15.83 8.25
CA ALA A 128 58.31 -15.00 7.68
C ALA A 128 59.55 -14.94 8.58
N ARG A 129 59.36 -14.76 9.90
CA ARG A 129 60.45 -14.76 10.89
C ARG A 129 61.23 -16.07 10.89
N ILE A 130 60.53 -17.21 10.79
CA ILE A 130 61.13 -18.54 10.72
C ILE A 130 61.87 -18.70 9.38
N SER A 131 61.27 -18.30 8.27
CA SER A 131 61.90 -18.32 6.95
C SER A 131 63.20 -17.51 6.91
N ASP A 132 63.18 -16.29 7.44
CA ASP A 132 64.35 -15.42 7.52
C ASP A 132 65.45 -16.04 8.40
N ALA A 133 65.08 -16.69 9.51
CA ALA A 133 66.04 -17.39 10.37
C ALA A 133 66.67 -18.61 9.67
N LEU A 134 65.89 -19.37 8.89
CA LEU A 134 66.36 -20.50 8.08
C LEU A 134 67.31 -20.04 6.96
N ASP A 135 67.00 -18.93 6.30
CA ASP A 135 67.84 -18.33 5.26
C ASP A 135 69.16 -17.80 5.83
N GLN A 136 69.13 -17.11 6.97
CA GLN A 136 70.34 -16.66 7.67
C GLN A 136 71.25 -17.82 8.06
N GLN A 137 70.67 -18.95 8.46
CA GLN A 137 71.42 -20.16 8.79
C GLN A 137 71.88 -20.96 7.55
N ARG A 138 71.58 -20.49 6.32
CA ARG A 138 71.94 -21.14 5.04
C ARG A 138 71.49 -22.61 4.96
N PHE A 139 70.36 -22.97 5.56
CA PHE A 139 69.81 -24.33 5.44
C PHE A 139 69.14 -24.63 4.10
N SER A 140 69.00 -23.63 3.22
CA SER A 140 68.50 -23.85 1.87
C SER A 140 69.57 -24.59 1.05
N ASN A 141 69.40 -25.89 0.89
CA ASN A 141 70.13 -26.72 -0.05
C ASN A 141 69.73 -26.35 -1.49
N VAL A 142 69.98 -25.11 -1.90
CA VAL A 142 69.82 -24.65 -3.28
C VAL A 142 70.97 -25.26 -4.07
N VAL A 143 70.79 -26.50 -4.51
CA VAL A 143 71.60 -27.07 -5.57
C VAL A 143 71.16 -26.37 -6.84
N VAL A 144 72.06 -25.60 -7.47
CA VAL A 144 71.85 -25.07 -8.81
C VAL A 144 71.67 -26.26 -9.76
N ALA A 145 70.42 -26.58 -10.09
CA ALA A 145 70.10 -27.74 -10.91
C ALA A 145 70.62 -27.57 -12.35
N GLU A 146 70.67 -26.34 -12.85
CA GLU A 146 71.16 -26.04 -14.19
C GLU A 146 71.75 -24.60 -14.24
N PRO A 147 72.99 -24.42 -14.72
CA PRO A 147 73.56 -23.09 -14.90
C PRO A 147 72.79 -22.31 -15.98
N ALA A 148 72.65 -20.99 -15.79
CA ALA A 148 71.95 -20.12 -16.72
C ALA A 148 72.58 -20.21 -18.13
N THR A 149 71.84 -20.79 -19.07
CA THR A 149 72.28 -20.89 -20.47
C THR A 149 71.79 -19.66 -21.24
N VAL A 150 72.71 -18.94 -21.86
CA VAL A 150 72.42 -17.78 -22.71
C VAL A 150 71.71 -18.26 -24.00
N PRO A 151 70.54 -17.73 -24.36
CA PRO A 151 69.82 -18.18 -25.55
C PRO A 151 70.61 -17.82 -26.82
N PHE A 152 71.02 -18.84 -27.58
CA PHE A 152 71.97 -18.73 -28.70
C PHE A 152 71.34 -18.31 -30.05
N ALA A 153 70.06 -17.97 -30.11
CA ALA A 153 69.42 -17.56 -31.36
C ALA A 153 68.35 -16.49 -31.14
N PRO A 154 68.47 -15.29 -31.74
CA PRO A 154 67.36 -14.36 -31.81
C PRO A 154 66.25 -14.99 -32.66
N GLN A 155 65.08 -15.22 -32.07
CA GLN A 155 63.88 -15.64 -32.80
C GLN A 155 63.36 -14.46 -33.62
N GLY A 156 63.99 -14.21 -34.76
CA GLY A 156 63.65 -13.12 -35.66
C GLY A 156 62.31 -13.36 -36.34
N ARG A 157 61.22 -12.86 -35.76
CA ARG A 157 59.86 -12.87 -36.35
C ARG A 157 59.72 -11.86 -37.52
N TRP A 158 60.82 -11.38 -38.09
CA TRP A 158 60.85 -10.36 -39.13
C TRP A 158 60.07 -10.78 -40.38
N LEU A 159 60.14 -12.05 -40.75
CA LEU A 159 59.38 -12.60 -41.88
C LEU A 159 57.87 -12.47 -41.66
N LEU A 160 57.41 -12.69 -40.43
CA LEU A 160 56.00 -12.59 -40.03
C LEU A 160 55.53 -11.13 -40.06
N VAL A 161 56.39 -10.20 -39.64
CA VAL A 161 56.12 -8.75 -39.71
C VAL A 161 56.02 -8.28 -41.16
N VAL A 162 56.93 -8.74 -42.04
CA VAL A 162 56.90 -8.40 -43.47
C VAL A 162 55.63 -8.96 -44.13
N LEU A 163 55.25 -10.20 -43.82
CA LEU A 163 54.07 -10.84 -44.39
C LEU A 163 52.79 -10.10 -43.95
N LEU A 164 52.66 -9.79 -42.66
CA LEU A 164 51.51 -9.08 -42.12
C LEU A 164 51.46 -7.63 -42.64
N GLY A 165 52.61 -6.94 -42.72
CA GLY A 165 52.71 -5.60 -43.27
C GLY A 165 52.33 -5.55 -44.75
N GLY A 166 52.78 -6.53 -45.55
CA GLY A 166 52.39 -6.64 -46.96
C GLY A 166 50.89 -6.89 -47.16
N LEU A 167 50.28 -7.72 -46.31
CA LEU A 167 48.84 -7.97 -46.33
C LEU A 167 48.03 -6.69 -46.01
N ILE A 168 48.46 -5.93 -44.99
CA ILE A 168 47.79 -4.68 -44.61
C ILE A 168 47.96 -3.63 -45.72
N ALA A 169 49.16 -3.51 -46.29
CA ALA A 169 49.45 -2.54 -47.36
C ALA A 169 48.63 -2.82 -48.64
N SER A 170 48.46 -4.09 -49.02
CA SER A 170 47.65 -4.44 -50.18
C SER A 170 46.17 -4.10 -49.97
N LEU A 171 45.62 -4.41 -48.79
CA LEU A 171 44.25 -4.03 -48.43
C LEU A 171 44.08 -2.50 -48.45
N ALA A 172 45.03 -1.77 -47.85
CA ALA A 172 45.00 -0.31 -47.81
C ALA A 172 45.07 0.30 -49.22
N SER A 173 45.87 -0.26 -50.12
CA SER A 173 45.96 0.18 -51.52
C SER A 173 44.64 0.05 -52.26
N VAL A 174 43.94 -1.07 -52.11
CA VAL A 174 42.63 -1.30 -52.76
C VAL A 174 41.58 -0.34 -52.20
N MET A 175 41.52 -0.20 -50.88
CA MET A 175 40.61 0.74 -50.22
C MET A 175 40.86 2.18 -50.68
N LEU A 176 42.13 2.60 -50.75
CA LEU A 176 42.49 3.94 -51.21
C LEU A 176 42.11 4.17 -52.67
N ALA A 177 42.31 3.18 -53.54
CA ALA A 177 41.91 3.27 -54.95
C ALA A 177 40.40 3.45 -55.10
N LEU A 178 39.59 2.71 -54.34
CA LEU A 178 38.14 2.85 -54.34
C LEU A 178 37.67 4.21 -53.82
N VAL A 179 38.32 4.73 -52.77
CA VAL A 179 38.01 6.07 -52.23
C VAL A 179 38.33 7.15 -53.27
N VAL A 180 39.49 7.07 -53.92
CA VAL A 180 39.90 8.01 -54.97
C VAL A 180 38.93 7.95 -56.15
N ASP A 181 38.57 6.75 -56.60
CA ASP A 181 37.62 6.58 -57.72
C ASP A 181 36.23 7.11 -57.37
N ARG A 182 35.78 6.95 -56.12
CA ARG A 182 34.47 7.46 -55.68
C ARG A 182 34.42 8.99 -55.55
N TRP A 183 35.57 9.63 -55.32
CA TRP A 183 35.71 11.08 -55.21
C TRP A 183 36.02 11.75 -56.56
N ASP A 184 36.31 10.99 -57.62
CA ASP A 184 36.46 11.50 -58.97
C ASP A 184 35.07 11.73 -59.60
N PRO A 185 34.66 12.98 -59.89
CA PRO A 185 33.36 13.28 -60.49
C PRO A 185 33.32 13.03 -62.02
N SER A 186 34.32 12.34 -62.59
CA SER A 186 34.39 12.07 -64.02
C SER A 186 33.54 10.86 -64.43
N PHE A 187 32.52 11.07 -65.26
CA PHE A 187 31.79 9.98 -65.92
C PHE A 187 32.71 9.27 -66.93
N ARG A 188 32.89 7.96 -66.78
CA ARG A 188 33.83 7.18 -67.61
C ARG A 188 33.15 6.28 -68.65
N THR A 189 31.88 5.95 -68.45
CA THR A 189 31.10 5.13 -69.39
C THR A 189 29.83 5.85 -69.85
N PRO A 190 29.37 5.59 -71.09
CA PRO A 190 28.12 6.17 -71.59
C PRO A 190 26.92 5.77 -70.72
N ASP A 191 26.91 4.54 -70.19
CA ASP A 191 25.87 4.06 -69.27
C ASP A 191 25.79 4.89 -67.98
N GLU A 192 26.94 5.35 -67.45
CA GLU A 192 26.99 6.18 -66.25
C GLU A 192 26.34 7.56 -66.49
N VAL A 193 26.61 8.14 -67.67
CA VAL A 193 26.03 9.42 -68.12
C VAL A 193 24.51 9.29 -68.32
N GLU A 194 24.06 8.22 -68.97
CA GLU A 194 22.63 7.95 -69.20
C GLU A 194 21.88 7.78 -67.88
N SER A 195 22.46 7.03 -66.93
CA SER A 195 21.85 6.81 -65.61
C SER A 195 21.73 8.09 -64.78
N PHE A 196 22.72 9.00 -64.88
CA PHE A 196 22.75 10.23 -64.09
C PHE A 196 21.88 11.34 -64.69
N LEU A 197 21.92 11.53 -66.02
CA LEU A 197 21.15 12.57 -66.71
C LEU A 197 19.74 12.14 -67.12
N GLY A 198 19.42 10.84 -67.07
CA GLY A 198 18.11 10.30 -67.43
C GLY A 198 17.75 10.49 -68.90
N THR A 199 18.75 10.66 -69.77
CA THR A 199 18.59 10.90 -71.20
C THR A 199 19.45 9.92 -72.01
N PRO A 200 18.92 9.37 -73.11
CA PRO A 200 19.64 8.37 -73.90
C PRO A 200 20.87 8.98 -74.56
N VAL A 201 22.03 8.32 -74.43
CA VAL A 201 23.27 8.78 -75.04
C VAL A 201 23.26 8.47 -76.55
N ILE A 202 23.16 9.51 -77.38
CA ILE A 202 22.98 9.38 -78.84
C ILE A 202 24.30 9.02 -79.56
N ALA A 203 25.45 9.40 -79.00
CA ALA A 203 26.76 9.04 -79.54
C ALA A 203 27.83 9.10 -78.45
N ALA A 204 28.74 8.12 -78.43
CA ALA A 204 29.94 8.11 -77.59
C ALA A 204 31.18 8.03 -78.49
N PHE A 205 32.11 8.97 -78.31
CA PHE A 205 33.36 8.99 -79.07
C PHE A 205 34.49 8.45 -78.19
N PRO A 206 35.28 7.46 -78.64
CA PRO A 206 36.41 6.97 -77.88
C PRO A 206 37.45 8.10 -77.77
N LYS A 207 37.91 8.38 -76.54
CA LYS A 207 38.88 9.45 -76.27
C LYS A 207 40.26 9.18 -76.87
N ASN A 208 40.54 7.95 -77.34
CA ASN A 208 41.82 7.58 -77.97
C ASN A 208 41.59 6.94 -79.35
N GLY A 209 41.68 7.76 -80.40
CA GLY A 209 41.99 7.31 -81.75
C GLY A 209 43.50 7.21 -81.93
N ARG A 210 44.07 6.10 -81.47
CA ARG A 210 45.35 5.52 -81.91
C ARG A 210 45.49 4.09 -81.38
#